data_AF-W1NIC4-F1
#
_entry.id   AF-W1NIC4-F1
#
_cell.length_a   1.000
_cell.length_b   1.000
_cell.length_c   1.000
_cell.angle_alpha   90.00
_cell.angle_beta   90.00
_cell.angle_gamma   90.00
#
_symmetry.space_group_name_H-M   'P 1'
#
loop_
_entity.id
_entity.type
_entity.pdbx_description
1 polymer ?
#
loop_
_entity_poly.entity_id
_entity_poly.type
_entity_poly.pdbx_seq_one_letter_code
_entity_poly.pdbx_strand_id
1 'polypeptide(L)'
;MACSFSPLFFSLRVSSSSSCSPFTVTATLNSSSIPATQLPGRALEPIIVHGDPPTFVSAPGRRIVAVGDMHGDLAQAKCALEMAGVLSSDGEDAWIGGDSVLVQLGDILDRGEDEIAILSLLRSLSDQAEDKGGAVFQVNGNHESMNVEGDFRYVDPGAFDECLAFLEYLNDYGKDWEGALIGWIKVCQNWKNNREVSRSNWSPWNVIARQKGVIARASLLRPGGLLACELARHAVALKVDDWVFCHGGLLPHHVRYGIERMNREVSCWMRGLEGESHAPKLPFIATRGYDSVVWNRVYSRDSEETESGKRQISALLEETLQAVSAKAMVVGHTPQPSGVNCKYNGSIWRIDVGMSSGVLDASPEVLEIIDNNVRIIKKDAKAFHGHSVVNYI
;
A
#
# COMPACT_ATOMS: atom_id res chain seq x y z
N MET A 1 -50.73 -47.52 -27.56
CA MET A 1 -50.46 -47.40 -26.12
C MET A 1 -49.35 -46.38 -25.94
N ALA A 2 -49.68 -45.25 -25.35
CA ALA A 2 -48.75 -44.18 -25.03
C ALA A 2 -48.05 -44.49 -23.69
N CYS A 3 -46.75 -44.23 -23.60
CA CYS A 3 -46.07 -44.01 -22.33
C CYS A 3 -45.13 -42.81 -22.47
N SER A 4 -45.35 -41.87 -21.56
CA SER A 4 -44.78 -40.53 -21.40
C SER A 4 -43.36 -40.54 -20.83
N PHE A 5 -42.50 -39.65 -21.32
CA PHE A 5 -41.30 -39.19 -20.62
C PHE A 5 -41.36 -37.66 -20.49
N SER A 6 -41.31 -37.17 -19.24
CA SER A 6 -41.23 -35.76 -18.89
C SER A 6 -39.76 -35.30 -18.84
N PRO A 7 -39.41 -34.10 -19.36
CA PRO A 7 -38.13 -33.46 -19.07
C PRO A 7 -38.26 -32.47 -17.90
N LEU A 8 -37.32 -32.54 -16.97
CA LEU A 8 -37.12 -31.57 -15.90
C LEU A 8 -36.54 -30.26 -16.46
N PHE A 9 -37.24 -29.15 -16.27
CA PHE A 9 -36.76 -27.80 -16.49
C PHE A 9 -35.98 -27.32 -15.25
N PHE A 10 -34.71 -26.96 -15.42
CA PHE A 10 -33.98 -26.12 -14.46
C PHE A 10 -34.08 -24.66 -14.92
N SER A 11 -34.69 -23.83 -14.08
CA SER A 11 -34.86 -22.38 -14.30
C SER A 11 -33.62 -21.64 -13.82
N LEU A 12 -32.95 -20.94 -14.73
CA LEU A 12 -31.90 -19.95 -14.45
C LEU A 12 -32.57 -18.69 -13.87
N ARG A 13 -32.26 -18.36 -12.60
CA ARG A 13 -32.53 -17.04 -12.04
C ARG A 13 -31.29 -16.16 -12.20
N VAL A 14 -31.45 -15.12 -13.00
CA VAL A 14 -30.62 -13.92 -13.04
C VAL A 14 -31.01 -13.05 -11.84
N SER A 15 -30.05 -12.70 -11.00
CA SER A 15 -30.24 -11.75 -9.89
C SER A 15 -29.51 -10.46 -10.23
N SER A 16 -30.27 -9.37 -10.34
CA SER A 16 -29.84 -8.03 -10.68
C SER A 16 -29.35 -7.23 -9.47
N SER A 17 -28.31 -6.41 -9.70
CA SER A 17 -28.04 -5.08 -9.13
C SER A 17 -28.45 -4.79 -7.68
N SER A 18 -27.47 -4.74 -6.77
CA SER A 18 -27.61 -4.11 -5.46
C SER A 18 -27.20 -2.64 -5.53
N SER A 19 -28.19 -1.75 -5.52
CA SER A 19 -28.03 -0.31 -5.33
C SER A 19 -27.92 0.01 -3.83
N CYS A 20 -26.94 0.84 -3.46
CA CYS A 20 -26.85 1.41 -2.12
C CYS A 20 -27.94 2.48 -1.93
N SER A 21 -28.76 2.32 -0.90
CA SER A 21 -29.74 3.34 -0.48
C SER A 21 -29.07 4.36 0.46
N PRO A 22 -29.50 5.63 0.47
CA PRO A 22 -28.97 6.65 1.38
C PRO A 22 -29.56 6.50 2.78
N PHE A 23 -28.72 6.57 3.82
CA PHE A 23 -29.16 6.57 5.21
C PHE A 23 -29.24 8.01 5.77
N THR A 24 -30.40 8.33 6.34
CA THR A 24 -30.66 9.54 7.12
C THR A 24 -30.26 9.29 8.58
N VAL A 25 -29.43 10.16 9.15
CA VAL A 25 -29.02 10.10 10.58
C VAL A 25 -30.02 10.89 11.43
N THR A 26 -30.71 10.23 12.36
CA THR A 26 -31.47 10.87 13.43
C THR A 26 -30.56 11.06 14.65
N ALA A 27 -30.28 12.31 15.02
CA ALA A 27 -29.55 12.67 16.23
C ALA A 27 -30.49 12.75 17.44
N THR A 28 -30.23 11.97 18.49
CA THR A 28 -30.79 12.20 19.83
C THR A 28 -29.77 12.94 20.69
N LEU A 29 -30.16 14.15 21.10
CA LEU A 29 -29.42 15.03 21.99
C LEU A 29 -29.40 14.48 23.42
N ASN A 30 -28.21 14.34 23.99
CA ASN A 30 -27.95 14.63 25.41
C ASN A 30 -26.45 14.88 25.58
N SER A 31 -26.06 16.16 25.64
CA SER A 31 -24.70 16.59 25.97
C SER A 31 -24.73 17.46 27.22
N SER A 32 -24.12 16.96 28.29
CA SER A 32 -23.55 17.79 29.35
C SER A 32 -22.17 18.26 28.87
N SER A 33 -22.15 19.45 28.28
CA SER A 33 -20.98 20.09 27.68
C SER A 33 -20.01 20.63 28.75
N ILE A 34 -18.79 20.12 28.77
CA ILE A 34 -17.62 20.86 29.27
C ILE A 34 -17.00 21.54 28.03
N PRO A 35 -16.86 22.87 27.98
CA PRO A 35 -16.35 23.54 26.80
C PRO A 35 -14.83 23.34 26.70
N ALA A 36 -14.40 22.54 25.72
CA ALA A 36 -13.02 22.57 25.24
C ALA A 36 -12.76 23.96 24.64
N THR A 37 -11.92 24.73 25.31
CA THR A 37 -11.44 26.01 24.81
C THR A 37 -10.49 25.71 23.65
N GLN A 38 -10.99 25.71 22.42
CA GLN A 38 -10.15 25.73 21.23
C GLN A 38 -9.41 27.08 21.20
N LEU A 39 -8.11 27.04 21.47
CA LEU A 39 -7.21 28.15 21.14
C LEU A 39 -7.23 28.35 19.61
N PRO A 40 -7.23 29.60 19.12
CA PRO A 40 -7.26 29.89 17.69
C PRO A 40 -6.07 29.25 16.97
N GLY A 41 -6.38 28.62 15.83
CA GLY A 41 -5.49 27.77 15.04
C GLY A 41 -4.13 28.41 14.75
N ARG A 42 -3.09 27.83 15.37
CA ARG A 42 -1.72 28.03 14.93
C ARG A 42 -1.57 27.23 13.64
N ALA A 43 -1.27 27.92 12.53
CA ALA A 43 -0.89 27.25 11.29
C ALA A 43 0.24 26.26 11.60
N LEU A 44 0.09 25.00 11.17
CA LEU A 44 1.14 24.00 11.33
C LEU A 44 2.41 24.45 10.62
N GLU A 45 3.57 24.10 11.18
CA GLU A 45 4.85 24.33 10.49
C GLU A 45 4.87 23.54 9.17
N PRO A 46 5.59 24.00 8.14
CA PRO A 46 5.62 23.30 6.84
C PRO A 46 6.21 21.89 6.97
N ILE A 47 5.77 20.97 6.10
CA ILE A 47 6.44 19.68 5.94
C ILE A 47 7.81 19.94 5.30
N ILE A 48 8.88 19.49 5.94
CA ILE A 48 10.24 19.59 5.41
C ILE A 48 10.72 18.21 5.00
N VAL A 49 11.11 18.06 3.74
CA VAL A 49 11.59 16.80 3.17
C VAL A 49 13.09 16.90 2.86
N HIS A 50 13.86 15.93 3.33
CA HIS A 50 15.28 15.76 3.02
C HIS A 50 15.54 14.41 2.33
N GLY A 51 16.38 14.45 1.30
CA GLY A 51 16.73 13.31 0.45
C GLY A 51 15.93 13.25 -0.86
N ASP A 52 16.52 12.64 -1.88
CA ASP A 52 15.87 12.24 -3.13
C ASP A 52 16.28 10.78 -3.43
N PRO A 53 15.38 9.80 -3.16
CA PRO A 53 13.99 9.96 -2.74
C PRO A 53 13.85 10.42 -1.27
N PRO A 54 12.66 10.92 -0.86
CA PRO A 54 12.38 11.40 0.50
C PRO A 54 12.84 10.40 1.57
N THR A 55 13.76 10.83 2.43
CA THR A 55 14.37 9.94 3.44
C THR A 55 14.08 10.40 4.87
N PHE A 56 14.25 11.70 5.15
CA PHE A 56 13.93 12.30 6.44
C PHE A 56 12.89 13.40 6.23
N VAL A 57 11.73 13.25 6.87
CA VAL A 57 10.60 14.16 6.77
C VAL A 57 10.29 14.70 8.16
N SER A 58 10.17 16.01 8.28
CA SER A 58 9.61 16.65 9.47
C SER A 58 8.19 17.09 9.16
N ALA A 59 7.22 16.64 9.96
CA ALA A 59 5.80 16.87 9.79
C ALA A 59 5.12 17.20 11.14
N PRO A 60 5.66 18.16 11.92
CA PRO A 60 5.28 18.35 13.32
C PRO A 60 3.79 18.68 13.47
N GLY A 61 3.16 18.01 14.45
CA GLY A 61 1.74 18.19 14.77
C GLY A 61 0.76 17.63 13.74
N ARG A 62 1.24 16.98 12.67
CA ARG A 62 0.37 16.32 11.70
C ARG A 62 -0.03 14.94 12.17
N ARG A 63 -1.23 14.55 11.77
CA ARG A 63 -1.70 13.17 11.84
C ARG A 63 -0.95 12.34 10.80
N ILE A 64 -0.34 11.23 11.22
CA ILE A 64 0.28 10.26 10.31
C ILE A 64 -0.62 9.03 10.22
N VAL A 65 -0.87 8.56 9.01
CA VAL A 65 -1.61 7.34 8.70
C VAL A 65 -0.69 6.40 7.95
N ALA A 66 -0.60 5.13 8.38
CA ALA A 66 0.15 4.12 7.66
C ALA A 66 -0.74 2.94 7.22
N VAL A 67 -0.64 2.58 5.95
CA VAL A 67 -1.36 1.47 5.31
C VAL A 67 -0.36 0.42 4.85
N GLY A 68 -0.68 -0.85 5.11
CA GLY A 68 0.15 -2.00 4.75
C GLY A 68 0.07 -2.38 3.26
N ASP A 69 0.50 -3.60 3.00
CA ASP A 69 0.69 -4.19 1.67
C ASP A 69 -0.64 -4.29 0.89
N MET A 70 -0.64 -3.83 -0.36
CA MET A 70 -1.85 -3.68 -1.19
C MET A 70 -2.00 -4.74 -2.28
N HIS A 71 -0.90 -5.24 -2.82
CA HIS A 71 -0.86 -6.43 -3.67
C HIS A 71 -1.92 -6.46 -4.77
N GLY A 72 -1.94 -5.40 -5.59
CA GLY A 72 -2.78 -5.28 -6.77
C GLY A 72 -4.30 -5.33 -6.52
N ASP A 73 -4.76 -5.16 -5.27
CA ASP A 73 -6.18 -5.20 -4.91
C ASP A 73 -6.71 -3.79 -4.65
N LEU A 74 -7.21 -3.13 -5.71
CA LEU A 74 -7.66 -1.74 -5.65
C LEU A 74 -8.88 -1.57 -4.75
N ALA A 75 -9.77 -2.56 -4.69
CA ALA A 75 -10.95 -2.50 -3.84
C ALA A 75 -10.56 -2.45 -2.36
N GLN A 76 -9.63 -3.31 -1.94
CA GLN A 76 -9.11 -3.34 -0.58
C GLN A 76 -8.24 -2.10 -0.28
N ALA A 77 -7.46 -1.62 -1.25
CA ALA A 77 -6.70 -0.37 -1.11
C ALA A 77 -7.62 0.84 -0.87
N LYS A 78 -8.67 1.03 -1.71
CA LYS A 78 -9.66 2.10 -1.51
C LYS A 78 -10.37 1.98 -0.17
N CYS A 79 -10.81 0.76 0.19
CA CYS A 79 -11.42 0.48 1.48
C CYS A 79 -10.54 0.90 2.67
N ALA A 80 -9.23 0.62 2.61
CA ALA A 80 -8.28 1.04 3.64
C ALA A 80 -8.14 2.58 3.70
N LEU A 81 -8.01 3.25 2.55
CA LEU A 81 -7.85 4.70 2.48
C LEU A 81 -9.11 5.48 2.88
N GLU A 82 -10.29 5.00 2.53
CA GLU A 82 -11.58 5.55 2.96
C GLU A 82 -11.75 5.42 4.47
N MET A 83 -11.47 4.22 5.00
CA MET A 83 -11.51 3.97 6.45
C MET A 83 -10.53 4.84 7.22
N ALA A 84 -9.36 5.11 6.64
CA ALA A 84 -8.38 6.01 7.20
C ALA A 84 -8.79 7.49 7.15
N GLY A 85 -9.88 7.82 6.44
CA GLY A 85 -10.36 9.19 6.25
C GLY A 85 -9.45 10.04 5.38
N VAL A 86 -8.70 9.43 4.45
CA VAL A 86 -7.82 10.15 3.52
C VAL A 86 -8.34 10.13 2.07
N LEU A 87 -9.23 9.18 1.74
CA LEU A 87 -9.92 9.06 0.45
C LEU A 87 -11.43 9.27 0.63
N SER A 88 -12.06 10.00 -0.29
CA SER A 88 -13.50 10.20 -0.30
C SER A 88 -14.27 8.91 -0.60
N SER A 89 -15.38 8.69 0.11
CA SER A 89 -16.24 7.51 -0.07
C SER A 89 -17.39 7.75 -1.07
N ASP A 90 -17.35 8.85 -1.80
CA ASP A 90 -18.36 9.23 -2.80
C ASP A 90 -18.05 8.68 -4.21
N GLY A 91 -16.89 8.04 -4.37
CA GLY A 91 -16.43 7.45 -5.63
C GLY A 91 -15.62 8.39 -6.52
N GLU A 92 -15.35 9.62 -6.09
CA GLU A 92 -14.59 10.62 -6.88
C GLU A 92 -13.06 10.52 -6.71
N ASP A 93 -12.58 9.56 -5.90
CA ASP A 93 -11.16 9.34 -5.61
C ASP A 93 -10.41 10.63 -5.15
N ALA A 94 -11.07 11.42 -4.28
CA ALA A 94 -10.56 12.70 -3.82
C ALA A 94 -9.86 12.63 -2.46
N TRP A 95 -8.79 13.39 -2.28
CA TRP A 95 -8.10 13.55 -1.00
C TRP A 95 -8.96 14.34 -0.01
N ILE A 96 -9.27 13.72 1.12
CA ILE A 96 -10.00 14.35 2.23
C ILE A 96 -9.21 14.33 3.56
N GLY A 97 -7.94 13.91 3.51
CA GLY A 97 -7.07 13.80 4.68
C GLY A 97 -6.58 15.14 5.25
N GLY A 98 -6.90 16.26 4.61
CA GLY A 98 -6.46 17.59 5.04
C GLY A 98 -4.93 17.69 5.05
N ASP A 99 -4.38 18.05 6.21
CA ASP A 99 -2.94 18.17 6.47
C ASP A 99 -2.28 16.86 6.93
N SER A 100 -2.99 15.73 6.85
CA SER A 100 -2.46 14.41 7.24
C SER A 100 -1.29 13.98 6.34
N VAL A 101 -0.40 13.17 6.89
CA VAL A 101 0.64 12.44 6.16
C VAL A 101 0.19 10.99 6.01
N LEU A 102 0.05 10.52 4.76
CA LEU A 102 -0.17 9.11 4.44
C LEU A 102 1.18 8.45 4.13
N VAL A 103 1.41 7.26 4.70
CA VAL A 103 2.55 6.39 4.38
C VAL A 103 2.05 5.02 3.93
N GLN A 104 2.35 4.63 2.70
CA GLN A 104 2.09 3.28 2.18
C GLN A 104 3.36 2.44 2.26
N LEU A 105 3.27 1.22 2.84
CA LEU A 105 4.43 0.40 3.23
C LEU A 105 5.03 -0.53 2.16
N GLY A 106 4.83 -0.24 0.87
CA GLY A 106 5.33 -1.07 -0.23
C GLY A 106 4.47 -2.29 -0.53
N ASP A 107 4.91 -3.13 -1.45
CA ASP A 107 4.14 -4.24 -2.00
C ASP A 107 2.78 -3.79 -2.54
N ILE A 108 2.82 -2.83 -3.46
CA ILE A 108 1.68 -2.46 -4.29
C ILE A 108 1.53 -3.47 -5.43
N LEU A 109 2.65 -3.95 -5.97
CA LEU A 109 2.67 -4.88 -7.09
C LEU A 109 2.38 -6.33 -6.67
N ASP A 110 2.07 -7.14 -7.69
CA ASP A 110 1.82 -8.57 -7.69
C ASP A 110 0.55 -9.01 -6.95
N ARG A 111 0.20 -10.30 -7.11
CA ARG A 111 -0.95 -11.01 -6.50
C ARG A 111 -2.34 -10.56 -6.94
N GLY A 112 -2.51 -9.30 -7.33
CA GLY A 112 -3.74 -8.74 -7.90
C GLY A 112 -3.52 -8.14 -9.28
N GLU A 113 -4.57 -7.56 -9.86
CA GLU A 113 -4.61 -7.09 -11.25
C GLU A 113 -4.91 -5.59 -11.41
N ASP A 114 -4.85 -4.81 -10.34
CA ASP A 114 -5.03 -3.34 -10.33
C ASP A 114 -3.77 -2.58 -9.88
N GLU A 115 -2.59 -3.07 -10.26
CA GLU A 115 -1.31 -2.53 -9.79
C GLU A 115 -1.09 -1.09 -10.26
N ILE A 116 -1.28 -0.81 -11.56
CA ILE A 116 -1.07 0.52 -12.14
C ILE A 116 -2.20 1.45 -11.67
N ALA A 117 -3.41 0.94 -11.48
CA ALA A 117 -4.52 1.71 -10.92
C ALA A 117 -4.23 2.18 -9.48
N ILE A 118 -3.63 1.34 -8.63
CA ILE A 118 -3.22 1.75 -7.28
C ILE A 118 -2.10 2.80 -7.34
N LEU A 119 -1.09 2.61 -8.19
CA LEU A 119 -0.02 3.60 -8.38
C LEU A 119 -0.59 4.95 -8.87
N SER A 120 -1.52 4.90 -9.81
CA SER A 120 -2.25 6.04 -10.34
C SER A 120 -3.03 6.79 -9.26
N LEU A 121 -3.78 6.06 -8.43
CA LEU A 121 -4.53 6.61 -7.30
C LEU A 121 -3.61 7.31 -6.31
N LEU A 122 -2.53 6.65 -5.87
CA LEU A 122 -1.60 7.21 -4.89
C LEU A 122 -0.87 8.44 -5.44
N ARG A 123 -0.50 8.44 -6.73
CA ARG A 123 0.09 9.60 -7.40
C ARG A 123 -0.88 10.80 -7.41
N SER A 124 -2.14 10.56 -7.79
CA SER A 124 -3.21 11.56 -7.77
C SER A 124 -3.45 12.13 -6.37
N LEU A 125 -3.49 11.27 -5.35
CA LEU A 125 -3.68 11.69 -3.96
C LEU A 125 -2.48 12.48 -3.43
N SER A 126 -1.26 12.17 -3.88
CA SER A 126 -0.07 12.92 -3.51
C SER A 126 -0.20 14.39 -3.92
N ASP A 127 -0.52 14.65 -5.20
CA ASP A 127 -0.72 16.01 -5.72
C ASP A 127 -1.84 16.74 -4.96
N GLN A 128 -2.96 16.07 -4.70
CA GLN A 128 -4.07 16.65 -3.95
C GLN A 128 -3.76 16.90 -2.46
N ALA A 129 -2.93 16.06 -1.83
CA ALA A 129 -2.55 16.21 -0.44
C ALA A 129 -1.63 17.42 -0.24
N GLU A 130 -0.68 17.65 -1.14
CA GLU A 130 0.21 18.81 -1.12
C GLU A 130 -0.59 20.13 -1.13
N ASP A 131 -1.64 20.21 -1.97
CA ASP A 131 -2.56 21.36 -2.05
C ASP A 131 -3.33 21.64 -0.74
N LYS A 132 -3.44 20.63 0.14
CA LYS A 132 -4.11 20.72 1.45
C LYS A 132 -3.14 20.82 2.62
N GLY A 133 -1.83 20.87 2.36
CA GLY A 133 -0.79 20.90 3.39
C GLY A 133 -0.48 19.54 4.03
N GLY A 134 -1.00 18.46 3.43
CA GLY A 134 -0.69 17.07 3.74
C GLY A 134 0.40 16.53 2.81
N ALA A 135 0.63 15.22 2.88
CA ALA A 135 1.58 14.53 2.00
C ALA A 135 1.25 13.04 1.87
N VAL A 136 1.64 12.44 0.74
CA VAL A 136 1.63 10.99 0.54
C VAL A 136 3.05 10.51 0.30
N PHE A 137 3.50 9.55 1.09
CA PHE A 137 4.77 8.86 0.90
C PHE A 137 4.55 7.37 0.69
N GLN A 138 5.35 6.79 -0.18
CA GLN A 138 5.42 5.35 -0.40
C GLN A 138 6.83 4.89 -0.05
N VAL A 139 6.94 3.68 0.48
CA VAL A 139 8.21 2.96 0.51
C VAL A 139 8.16 1.78 -0.46
N ASN A 140 9.30 1.41 -1.04
CA ASN A 140 9.40 0.23 -1.89
C ASN A 140 9.47 -1.04 -1.04
N GLY A 141 8.66 -2.03 -1.42
CA GLY A 141 8.69 -3.38 -0.89
C GLY A 141 9.52 -4.34 -1.75
N ASN A 142 9.45 -5.62 -1.41
CA ASN A 142 10.22 -6.61 -2.15
C ASN A 142 9.61 -6.84 -3.53
N HIS A 143 8.29 -6.73 -3.69
CA HIS A 143 7.61 -6.93 -4.97
C HIS A 143 7.96 -5.83 -5.98
N GLU A 144 8.15 -4.58 -5.55
CA GLU A 144 8.68 -3.53 -6.42
C GLU A 144 10.08 -3.89 -6.93
N SER A 145 10.99 -4.30 -6.04
CA SER A 145 12.35 -4.67 -6.42
C SER A 145 12.42 -5.92 -7.31
N MET A 146 11.60 -6.94 -7.05
CA MET A 146 11.52 -8.15 -7.86
C MET A 146 11.09 -7.82 -9.29
N ASN A 147 10.04 -7.00 -9.44
CA ASN A 147 9.55 -6.62 -10.75
C ASN A 147 10.56 -5.78 -11.55
N VAL A 148 11.31 -4.91 -10.87
CA VAL A 148 12.41 -4.18 -11.52
C VAL A 148 13.56 -5.10 -11.94
N GLU A 149 13.84 -6.16 -11.17
CA GLU A 149 14.79 -7.20 -11.56
C GLU A 149 14.30 -8.07 -12.74
N GLY A 150 13.01 -8.01 -13.07
CA GLY A 150 12.37 -8.89 -14.06
C GLY A 150 11.94 -10.24 -13.50
N ASP A 151 11.85 -10.34 -12.18
CA ASP A 151 11.32 -11.50 -11.47
C ASP A 151 9.80 -11.38 -11.32
N PHE A 152 9.07 -12.03 -12.22
CA PHE A 152 7.61 -11.97 -12.32
C PHE A 152 6.89 -13.18 -11.73
N ARG A 153 7.53 -13.90 -10.79
CA ARG A 153 6.98 -15.17 -10.25
C ARG A 153 5.64 -15.04 -9.52
N TYR A 154 5.27 -13.85 -9.04
CA TYR A 154 4.04 -13.60 -8.27
C TYR A 154 3.00 -12.73 -9.00
N VAL A 155 3.28 -12.38 -10.27
CA VAL A 155 2.41 -11.50 -11.06
C VAL A 155 1.12 -12.24 -11.43
N ASP A 156 -0.02 -11.62 -11.15
CA ASP A 156 -1.31 -12.12 -11.63
C ASP A 156 -1.42 -11.94 -13.16
N PRO A 157 -1.99 -12.90 -13.90
CA PRO A 157 -2.31 -12.73 -15.32
C PRO A 157 -2.93 -11.38 -15.69
N GLY A 158 -3.90 -10.91 -14.91
CA GLY A 158 -4.60 -9.64 -15.15
C GLY A 158 -3.67 -8.43 -15.07
N ALA A 159 -2.63 -8.45 -14.25
CA ALA A 159 -1.62 -7.39 -14.18
C ALA A 159 -0.75 -7.29 -15.46
N PHE A 160 -0.48 -8.42 -16.14
CA PHE A 160 0.18 -8.37 -17.45
C PHE A 160 -0.70 -7.71 -18.51
N ASP A 161 -2.02 -7.95 -18.43
CA ASP A 161 -2.97 -7.33 -19.33
C ASP A 161 -3.15 -5.84 -19.01
N GLU A 162 -3.15 -5.46 -17.73
CA GLU A 162 -3.15 -4.06 -17.30
C GLU A 162 -1.93 -3.31 -17.87
N CYS A 163 -0.74 -3.91 -17.80
CA CYS A 163 0.48 -3.34 -18.40
C CYS A 163 0.34 -3.12 -19.91
N LEU A 164 -0.24 -4.08 -20.63
CA LEU A 164 -0.45 -3.95 -22.07
C LEU A 164 -1.45 -2.82 -22.38
N ALA A 165 -2.54 -2.76 -21.64
CA ALA A 165 -3.56 -1.74 -21.80
C ALA A 165 -3.05 -0.34 -21.45
N PHE A 166 -2.25 -0.22 -20.39
CA PHE A 166 -1.63 1.03 -20.02
C PHE A 166 -0.66 1.53 -21.08
N LEU A 167 0.11 0.64 -21.72
CA LEU A 167 0.95 1.03 -22.87
C LEU A 167 0.12 1.49 -24.07
N GLU A 168 -1.01 0.84 -24.34
CA GLU A 168 -1.92 1.28 -25.40
C GLU A 168 -2.48 2.69 -25.10
N TYR A 169 -2.94 2.90 -23.87
CA TYR A 169 -3.43 4.19 -23.38
C TYR A 169 -2.36 5.29 -23.41
N LEU A 170 -1.11 4.96 -23.05
CA LEU A 170 0.00 5.90 -23.04
C LEU A 170 0.29 6.49 -24.44
N ASN A 171 -0.01 5.76 -25.53
CA ASN A 171 0.20 6.26 -26.89
C ASN A 171 -0.58 7.54 -27.18
N ASP A 172 -1.76 7.70 -26.56
CA ASP A 172 -2.60 8.89 -26.74
C ASP A 172 -2.04 10.13 -26.02
N TYR A 173 -1.13 9.94 -25.07
CA TYR A 173 -0.50 11.00 -24.27
C TYR A 173 0.88 11.42 -24.78
N GLY A 174 1.45 10.69 -25.75
CA GLY A 174 2.74 11.01 -26.35
C GLY A 174 3.89 11.01 -25.35
N LYS A 175 4.30 12.21 -24.89
CA LYS A 175 5.39 12.39 -23.90
C LYS A 175 4.88 12.69 -22.49
N ASP A 176 3.59 12.93 -22.31
CA ASP A 176 2.99 13.25 -21.01
C ASP A 176 2.67 11.98 -20.22
N TRP A 177 3.74 11.32 -19.75
CA TRP A 177 3.59 10.08 -18.99
C TRP A 177 2.93 10.34 -17.62
N GLU A 178 3.21 11.47 -16.97
CA GLU A 178 2.67 11.77 -15.64
C GLU A 178 1.15 11.98 -15.70
N GLY A 179 0.68 12.72 -16.70
CA GLY A 179 -0.75 12.87 -16.98
C GLY A 179 -1.41 11.52 -17.30
N ALA A 180 -0.74 10.65 -18.05
CA ALA A 180 -1.24 9.30 -18.31
C ALA A 180 -1.33 8.46 -17.03
N LEU A 181 -0.29 8.42 -16.19
CA LEU A 181 -0.34 7.68 -14.94
C LEU A 181 -1.47 8.18 -14.06
N ILE A 182 -1.56 9.49 -13.80
CA ILE A 182 -2.62 10.07 -12.96
C ILE A 182 -4.01 9.83 -13.55
N GLY A 183 -4.15 9.85 -14.88
CA GLY A 183 -5.41 9.61 -15.57
C GLY A 183 -5.88 8.14 -15.56
N TRP A 184 -4.99 7.19 -15.34
CA TRP A 184 -5.29 5.76 -15.48
C TRP A 184 -6.43 5.26 -14.58
N ILE A 185 -6.48 5.70 -13.31
CA ILE A 185 -7.52 5.31 -12.35
C ILE A 185 -8.94 5.63 -12.84
N LYS A 186 -9.09 6.65 -13.68
CA LYS A 186 -10.41 7.08 -14.23
C LYS A 186 -10.90 6.18 -15.37
N VAL A 187 -10.01 5.43 -16.01
CA VAL A 187 -10.31 4.66 -17.22
C VAL A 187 -10.16 3.15 -17.03
N CYS A 188 -9.36 2.70 -16.06
CA CYS A 188 -9.03 1.29 -15.85
C CYS A 188 -10.26 0.41 -15.65
N GLN A 189 -11.26 0.85 -14.89
CA GLN A 189 -12.49 0.08 -14.65
C GLN A 189 -13.31 -0.13 -15.93
N ASN A 190 -13.41 0.90 -16.77
CA ASN A 190 -14.10 0.80 -18.07
C ASN A 190 -13.37 -0.18 -19.00
N TRP A 191 -12.03 -0.14 -18.97
CA TRP A 191 -11.22 -1.10 -19.70
C TRP A 191 -11.46 -2.54 -19.22
N LYS A 192 -11.47 -2.79 -17.90
CA LYS A 192 -11.74 -4.12 -17.32
C LYS A 192 -13.11 -4.65 -17.72
N ASN A 193 -14.15 -3.82 -17.60
CA ASN A 193 -15.51 -4.19 -17.95
C ASN A 193 -15.64 -4.56 -19.44
N ASN A 194 -15.02 -3.78 -20.34
CA ASN A 194 -15.02 -4.07 -21.78
C ASN A 194 -14.26 -5.38 -22.10
N ARG A 195 -13.24 -5.70 -21.31
CA ARG A 195 -12.44 -6.92 -21.47
C ARG A 195 -13.16 -8.17 -21.02
N GLU A 196 -13.85 -8.17 -19.87
CA GLU A 196 -14.61 -9.33 -19.39
C GLU A 196 -15.63 -9.81 -20.45
N VAL A 197 -16.24 -8.85 -21.16
CA VAL A 197 -17.15 -9.11 -22.29
C VAL A 197 -16.44 -9.77 -23.48
N SER A 198 -15.14 -9.55 -23.66
CA SER A 198 -14.33 -10.05 -24.79
C SER A 198 -13.70 -11.45 -24.60
N ARG A 199 -13.89 -12.10 -23.44
CA ARG A 199 -13.19 -13.31 -22.94
C ARG A 199 -11.71 -13.05 -22.62
N SER A 200 -11.27 -13.50 -21.44
CA SER A 200 -9.89 -13.29 -20.99
C SER A 200 -8.90 -13.89 -21.99
N ASN A 201 -7.93 -13.06 -22.41
CA ASN A 201 -6.92 -13.45 -23.39
C ASN A 201 -5.87 -14.41 -22.82
N TRP A 202 -5.95 -14.75 -21.53
CA TRP A 202 -4.99 -15.59 -20.82
C TRP A 202 -5.40 -17.08 -20.80
N SER A 203 -5.91 -17.59 -21.92
CA SER A 203 -5.99 -19.02 -22.15
C SER A 203 -4.57 -19.62 -22.21
N PRO A 204 -4.31 -20.81 -21.63
CA PRO A 204 -3.02 -21.50 -21.76
C PRO A 204 -2.54 -21.63 -23.22
N TRP A 205 -3.48 -21.60 -24.16
CA TRP A 205 -3.26 -21.77 -25.59
C TRP A 205 -3.03 -20.46 -26.35
N ASN A 206 -3.20 -19.29 -25.71
CA ASN A 206 -2.98 -17.98 -26.35
C ASN A 206 -1.57 -17.43 -26.03
N VAL A 207 -0.56 -18.14 -26.55
CA VAL A 207 0.87 -17.85 -26.29
C VAL A 207 1.25 -16.42 -26.70
N ILE A 208 0.66 -15.89 -27.77
CA ILE A 208 0.97 -14.55 -28.29
C ILE A 208 0.51 -13.47 -27.31
N ALA A 209 -0.72 -13.53 -26.80
CA ALA A 209 -1.22 -12.56 -25.83
C ALA A 209 -0.36 -12.56 -24.54
N ARG A 210 0.03 -13.75 -24.08
CA ARG A 210 0.92 -13.91 -22.92
C ARG A 210 2.28 -13.25 -23.14
N GLN A 211 2.89 -13.48 -24.31
CA GLN A 211 4.16 -12.85 -24.66
C GLN A 211 4.05 -11.32 -24.71
N LYS A 212 2.96 -10.79 -25.28
CA LYS A 212 2.73 -9.33 -25.32
C LYS A 212 2.64 -8.72 -23.92
N GLY A 213 1.86 -9.32 -23.02
CA GLY A 213 1.73 -8.84 -21.64
C GLY A 213 3.07 -8.88 -20.88
N VAL A 214 3.84 -9.96 -21.02
CA VAL A 214 5.19 -10.06 -20.41
C VAL A 214 6.14 -9.01 -20.97
N ILE A 215 6.14 -8.78 -22.29
CA ILE A 215 6.97 -7.74 -22.93
C ILE A 215 6.54 -6.34 -22.44
N ALA A 216 5.23 -6.10 -22.34
CA ALA A 216 4.69 -4.83 -21.84
C ALA A 216 5.19 -4.56 -20.42
N ARG A 217 4.98 -5.50 -19.49
CA ARG A 217 5.48 -5.41 -18.11
C ARG A 217 6.98 -5.19 -18.06
N ALA A 218 7.76 -6.01 -18.76
CA ALA A 218 9.22 -5.89 -18.80
C ALA A 218 9.67 -4.53 -19.34
N SER A 219 8.97 -3.96 -20.31
CA SER A 219 9.31 -2.63 -20.85
C SER A 219 9.04 -1.49 -19.87
N LEU A 220 7.99 -1.60 -19.07
CA LEU A 220 7.59 -0.60 -18.07
C LEU A 220 8.44 -0.67 -16.80
N LEU A 221 8.81 -1.88 -16.36
CA LEU A 221 9.41 -2.11 -15.04
C LEU A 221 10.90 -2.42 -15.06
N ARG A 222 11.53 -2.76 -16.19
CA ARG A 222 13.00 -2.88 -16.23
C ARG A 222 13.66 -1.55 -15.78
N PRO A 223 14.92 -1.56 -15.30
CA PRO A 223 15.65 -0.33 -15.00
C PRO A 223 15.55 0.70 -16.12
N GLY A 224 15.12 1.93 -15.79
CA GLY A 224 14.87 3.02 -16.73
C GLY A 224 13.52 2.98 -17.46
N GLY A 225 12.70 1.95 -17.24
CA GLY A 225 11.31 1.91 -17.65
C GLY A 225 10.46 2.90 -16.86
N LEU A 226 9.31 3.31 -17.42
CA LEU A 226 8.50 4.39 -16.84
C LEU A 226 7.98 4.06 -15.43
N LEU A 227 7.45 2.86 -15.22
CA LEU A 227 7.01 2.44 -13.88
C LEU A 227 8.20 2.22 -12.95
N ALA A 228 9.35 1.72 -13.44
CA ALA A 228 10.56 1.63 -12.63
C ALA A 228 11.02 3.02 -12.14
N CYS A 229 10.99 4.02 -13.02
CA CYS A 229 11.32 5.40 -12.69
C CYS A 229 10.32 6.03 -11.69
N GLU A 230 9.05 5.63 -11.73
CA GLU A 230 8.06 6.01 -10.72
C GLU A 230 8.40 5.40 -9.36
N LEU A 231 8.64 4.09 -9.31
CA LEU A 231 9.05 3.40 -8.08
C LEU A 231 10.37 3.97 -7.52
N ALA A 232 11.26 4.48 -8.38
CA ALA A 232 12.49 5.14 -7.96
C ALA A 232 12.28 6.42 -7.15
N ARG A 233 11.06 7.00 -7.15
CA ARG A 233 10.69 8.16 -6.33
C ARG A 233 10.44 7.78 -4.87
N HIS A 234 10.31 6.48 -4.58
CA HIS A 234 10.01 5.96 -3.26
C HIS A 234 11.28 5.50 -2.55
N ALA A 235 11.35 5.74 -1.25
CA ALA A 235 12.44 5.25 -0.41
C ALA A 235 12.29 3.76 -0.11
N VAL A 236 13.36 3.06 0.27
CA VAL A 236 13.23 1.74 0.93
C VAL A 236 13.08 1.86 2.45
N ALA A 237 13.48 3.01 3.01
CA ALA A 237 13.24 3.38 4.39
C ALA A 237 13.05 4.89 4.52
N LEU A 238 11.97 5.27 5.19
CA LEU A 238 11.53 6.65 5.41
C LEU A 238 11.48 6.92 6.90
N LYS A 239 11.92 8.09 7.35
CA LYS A 239 11.69 8.57 8.71
C LYS A 239 10.81 9.81 8.67
N VAL A 240 9.65 9.76 9.32
CA VAL A 240 8.76 10.91 9.50
C VAL A 240 8.75 11.25 11.00
N ASP A 241 9.24 12.43 11.34
CA ASP A 241 9.50 12.86 12.72
C ASP A 241 10.26 11.78 13.51
N ASP A 242 9.64 11.18 14.53
CA ASP A 242 10.22 10.15 15.39
C ASP A 242 9.96 8.71 14.93
N TRP A 243 9.36 8.50 13.76
CA TRP A 243 8.88 7.20 13.29
C TRP A 243 9.61 6.75 12.04
N VAL A 244 10.05 5.50 12.01
CA VAL A 244 10.63 4.85 10.83
C VAL A 244 9.59 3.98 10.15
N PHE A 245 9.54 4.06 8.82
CA PHE A 245 8.67 3.28 7.96
C PHE A 245 9.54 2.55 6.94
N CYS A 246 9.41 1.23 6.87
CA CYS A 246 10.13 0.40 5.91
C CYS A 246 9.38 -0.91 5.72
N HIS A 247 9.58 -1.58 4.60
CA HIS A 247 8.75 -2.73 4.25
C HIS A 247 9.02 -3.96 5.16
N GLY A 248 10.26 -4.47 5.20
CA GLY A 248 10.63 -5.62 6.06
C GLY A 248 11.21 -5.23 7.42
N GLY A 249 12.09 -4.22 7.46
CA GLY A 249 12.69 -3.69 8.69
C GLY A 249 14.08 -3.09 8.49
N LEU A 250 14.47 -2.12 9.31
CA LEU A 250 15.87 -1.68 9.40
C LEU A 250 16.62 -2.50 10.45
N LEU A 251 17.88 -2.84 10.17
CA LEU A 251 18.79 -3.49 11.11
C LEU A 251 19.98 -2.54 11.37
N PRO A 252 20.78 -2.72 12.44
CA PRO A 252 21.83 -1.76 12.77
C PRO A 252 22.86 -1.58 11.65
N HIS A 253 23.15 -2.64 10.88
CA HIS A 253 24.07 -2.56 9.75
C HIS A 253 23.49 -1.78 8.55
N HIS A 254 22.17 -1.74 8.37
CA HIS A 254 21.51 -0.85 7.39
C HIS A 254 21.72 0.62 7.76
N VAL A 255 21.55 0.96 9.05
CA VAL A 255 21.75 2.33 9.54
C VAL A 255 23.22 2.75 9.39
N ARG A 256 24.17 1.85 9.72
CA ARG A 256 25.62 2.07 9.50
C ARG A 256 25.98 2.27 8.03
N TYR A 257 25.30 1.57 7.12
CA TYR A 257 25.52 1.74 5.68
C TYR A 257 25.05 3.13 5.19
N GLY A 258 24.01 3.66 5.82
CA GLY A 258 23.45 4.99 5.56
C GLY A 258 22.12 4.88 4.81
N ILE A 259 21.04 5.37 5.43
CA ILE A 259 19.67 5.26 4.89
C ILE A 259 19.53 6.04 3.58
N GLU A 260 19.97 7.30 3.56
CA GLU A 260 19.96 8.12 2.33
C GLU A 260 20.80 7.48 1.22
N ARG A 261 21.90 6.83 1.58
CA ARG A 261 22.74 6.11 0.61
C ARG A 261 21.98 4.93 0.00
N MET A 262 21.33 4.09 0.82
CA MET A 262 20.53 2.97 0.31
C MET A 262 19.40 3.46 -0.59
N ASN A 263 18.63 4.45 -0.13
CA ASN A 263 17.54 5.05 -0.89
C ASN A 263 18.01 5.58 -2.24
N ARG A 264 19.13 6.33 -2.27
CA ARG A 264 19.73 6.85 -3.50
C ARG A 264 20.20 5.73 -4.43
N GLU A 265 20.87 4.71 -3.91
CA GLU A 265 21.38 3.60 -4.72
C GLU A 265 20.23 2.80 -5.36
N VAL A 266 19.15 2.54 -4.63
CA VAL A 266 17.95 1.86 -5.16
C VAL A 266 17.27 2.70 -6.22
N SER A 267 17.11 3.99 -5.94
CA SER A 267 16.52 4.94 -6.88
C SER A 267 17.33 5.07 -8.17
N CYS A 268 18.66 5.19 -8.09
CA CYS A 268 19.55 5.21 -9.25
C CYS A 268 19.45 3.92 -10.07
N TRP A 269 19.44 2.77 -9.40
CA TRP A 269 19.29 1.47 -10.06
C TRP A 269 17.95 1.36 -10.79
N MET A 270 16.83 1.71 -10.15
CA MET A 270 15.50 1.67 -10.77
C MET A 270 15.38 2.65 -11.95
N ARG A 271 16.03 3.81 -11.89
CA ARG A 271 16.13 4.76 -13.01
C ARG A 271 17.05 4.29 -14.15
N GLY A 272 17.74 3.16 -13.98
CA GLY A 272 18.70 2.65 -14.96
C GLY A 272 19.96 3.50 -15.09
N LEU A 273 20.28 4.30 -14.07
CA LEU A 273 21.48 5.14 -14.07
C LEU A 273 22.71 4.29 -13.77
N GLU A 274 23.72 4.36 -14.65
CA GLU A 274 25.00 3.70 -14.46
C GLU A 274 25.80 4.38 -13.33
N GLY A 275 26.52 3.57 -12.54
CA GLY A 275 27.61 4.08 -11.71
C GLY A 275 28.88 4.30 -12.54
N GLU A 276 30.02 4.59 -11.90
CA GLU A 276 31.33 4.67 -12.57
C GLU A 276 31.75 3.38 -13.30
N SER A 277 31.07 2.26 -13.03
CA SER A 277 31.18 1.00 -13.75
C SER A 277 29.95 0.85 -14.66
N HIS A 278 30.16 0.53 -15.94
CA HIS A 278 29.22 0.47 -17.09
C HIS A 278 27.91 -0.38 -16.95
N ALA A 279 27.36 -0.60 -15.76
CA ALA A 279 26.05 -1.18 -15.52
C ALA A 279 25.46 -0.72 -14.16
N PRO A 280 24.15 -0.43 -14.06
CA PRO A 280 23.49 -0.14 -12.77
C PRO A 280 23.62 -1.33 -11.82
N LYS A 281 24.19 -1.11 -10.64
CA LYS A 281 24.42 -2.19 -9.65
C LYS A 281 23.21 -2.34 -8.73
N LEU A 282 22.61 -3.53 -8.70
CA LEU A 282 21.52 -3.88 -7.79
C LEU A 282 21.95 -3.70 -6.32
N PRO A 283 21.28 -2.86 -5.52
CA PRO A 283 21.65 -2.60 -4.12
C PRO A 283 21.20 -3.74 -3.18
N PHE A 284 21.99 -4.81 -3.13
CA PHE A 284 21.65 -6.05 -2.41
C PHE A 284 21.18 -5.81 -0.96
N ILE A 285 21.89 -4.95 -0.20
CA ILE A 285 21.56 -4.63 1.19
C ILE A 285 20.12 -4.11 1.39
N ALA A 286 19.55 -3.46 0.37
CA ALA A 286 18.20 -2.95 0.42
C ALA A 286 17.18 -3.89 -0.23
N THR A 287 17.53 -4.57 -1.32
CA THR A 287 16.56 -5.20 -2.22
C THR A 287 16.60 -6.73 -2.27
N ARG A 288 17.66 -7.38 -1.75
CA ARG A 288 17.81 -8.84 -1.90
C ARG A 288 18.51 -9.49 -0.72
N GLY A 289 18.08 -10.70 -0.40
CA GLY A 289 18.66 -11.48 0.70
C GLY A 289 17.82 -11.35 1.96
N TYR A 290 17.85 -12.40 2.80
CA TYR A 290 17.00 -12.52 3.98
C TYR A 290 17.21 -11.45 5.04
N ASP A 291 18.33 -10.73 4.99
CA ASP A 291 18.68 -9.64 5.89
C ASP A 291 18.38 -8.26 5.31
N SER A 292 18.08 -8.14 4.00
CA SER A 292 17.84 -6.84 3.36
C SER A 292 16.60 -6.12 3.87
N VAL A 293 16.58 -4.79 3.71
CA VAL A 293 15.52 -3.90 4.21
C VAL A 293 14.11 -4.36 3.82
N VAL A 294 13.93 -4.84 2.58
CA VAL A 294 12.60 -5.24 2.07
C VAL A 294 12.25 -6.72 2.29
N TRP A 295 13.20 -7.58 2.68
CA TRP A 295 12.93 -9.03 2.83
C TRP A 295 13.02 -9.56 4.25
N ASN A 296 13.75 -8.87 5.13
CA ASN A 296 13.95 -9.39 6.47
C ASN A 296 12.64 -9.40 7.26
N ARG A 297 12.50 -10.42 8.11
CA ARG A 297 11.30 -10.65 8.93
C ARG A 297 11.62 -10.72 10.42
N VAL A 298 12.78 -10.17 10.80
CA VAL A 298 13.34 -10.30 12.15
C VAL A 298 12.37 -9.77 13.20
N TYR A 299 11.64 -8.68 12.90
CA TYR A 299 10.71 -8.08 13.86
C TYR A 299 9.27 -8.60 13.77
N SER A 300 8.94 -9.35 12.72
CA SER A 300 7.55 -9.71 12.41
C SER A 300 7.20 -11.17 12.61
N ARG A 301 8.20 -12.05 12.77
CA ARG A 301 7.98 -13.46 13.09
C ARG A 301 7.56 -13.64 14.55
N ASP A 302 6.60 -14.55 14.77
CA ASP A 302 6.14 -14.96 16.10
C ASP A 302 6.65 -16.35 16.52
N SER A 303 7.43 -17.03 15.66
CA SER A 303 7.81 -18.44 15.85
C SER A 303 8.55 -18.67 17.16
N GLU A 304 8.02 -19.55 18.02
CA GLU A 304 8.58 -20.18 19.24
C GLU A 304 9.86 -19.57 19.85
N GLU A 305 9.91 -18.26 19.95
CA GLU A 305 11.09 -17.56 20.44
C GLU A 305 11.14 -17.73 21.95
N THR A 306 12.15 -18.48 22.39
CA THR A 306 12.56 -18.49 23.80
C THR A 306 12.66 -17.05 24.32
N GLU A 307 12.47 -16.85 25.62
CA GLU A 307 12.68 -15.53 26.25
C GLU A 307 14.07 -14.93 25.99
N SER A 308 15.06 -15.75 25.61
CA SER A 308 16.35 -15.28 25.13
C SER A 308 16.27 -14.65 23.73
N GLY A 309 15.55 -15.27 22.80
CA GLY A 309 15.37 -14.75 21.44
C GLY A 309 14.62 -13.42 21.43
N LYS A 310 13.53 -13.31 22.20
CA LYS A 310 12.78 -12.05 22.34
C LYS A 310 13.65 -10.91 22.86
N ARG A 311 14.52 -11.18 23.85
CA ARG A 311 15.47 -10.19 24.39
C ARG A 311 16.51 -9.76 23.36
N GLN A 312 17.02 -10.69 22.54
CA GLN A 312 17.98 -10.37 21.48
C GLN A 312 17.34 -9.48 20.41
N ILE A 313 16.13 -9.78 19.96
CA ILE A 313 15.42 -8.96 18.98
C ILE A 313 15.06 -7.59 19.55
N SER A 314 14.61 -7.54 20.82
CA SER A 314 14.35 -6.28 21.51
C SER A 314 15.60 -5.40 21.56
N ALA A 315 16.76 -5.97 21.91
CA ALA A 315 18.02 -5.23 21.97
C ALA A 315 18.48 -4.77 20.58
N LEU A 316 18.30 -5.61 19.56
CA LEU A 316 18.62 -5.28 18.17
C LEU A 316 17.74 -4.13 17.64
N LEU A 317 16.45 -4.14 17.97
CA LEU A 317 15.51 -3.07 17.64
C LEU A 317 15.89 -1.78 18.36
N GLU A 318 16.19 -1.85 19.66
CA GLU A 318 16.63 -0.69 20.44
C GLU A 318 17.91 -0.06 19.88
N GLU A 319 18.93 -0.87 19.57
CA GLU A 319 20.16 -0.42 18.92
C GLU A 319 19.87 0.29 17.59
N THR A 320 18.98 -0.27 16.78
CA THR A 320 18.59 0.29 15.49
C THR A 320 17.88 1.64 15.65
N LEU A 321 16.89 1.71 16.53
CA LEU A 321 16.10 2.91 16.80
C LEU A 321 16.96 4.04 17.39
N GLN A 322 17.88 3.70 18.30
CA GLN A 322 18.86 4.66 18.81
C GLN A 322 19.77 5.18 17.70
N ALA A 323 20.29 4.29 16.84
CA ALA A 323 21.19 4.68 15.76
C ALA A 323 20.52 5.62 14.72
N VAL A 324 19.22 5.46 14.48
CA VAL A 324 18.45 6.32 13.56
C VAL A 324 17.73 7.48 14.27
N SER A 325 17.87 7.59 15.60
CA SER A 325 17.19 8.59 16.43
C SER A 325 15.66 8.60 16.22
N ALA A 326 15.04 7.43 16.36
CA ALA A 326 13.61 7.22 16.27
C ALA A 326 13.05 6.55 17.54
N LYS A 327 11.74 6.70 17.78
CA LYS A 327 11.02 6.09 18.90
C LYS A 327 10.45 4.72 18.54
N ALA A 328 10.01 4.55 17.30
CA ALA A 328 9.38 3.31 16.85
C ALA A 328 9.56 3.11 15.34
N MET A 329 9.37 1.85 14.92
CA MET A 329 9.40 1.43 13.53
C MET A 329 8.05 0.81 13.14
N VAL A 330 7.62 1.05 11.91
CA VAL A 330 6.40 0.48 11.31
C VAL A 330 6.82 -0.36 10.09
N VAL A 331 6.34 -1.60 10.02
CA VAL A 331 6.69 -2.58 8.99
C VAL A 331 5.48 -3.29 8.39
N GLY A 332 5.61 -3.66 7.11
CA GLY A 332 4.67 -4.50 6.35
C GLY A 332 5.22 -5.92 6.16
N HIS A 333 5.14 -6.44 4.93
CA HIS A 333 5.82 -7.64 4.38
C HIS A 333 5.42 -9.02 4.96
N THR A 334 5.15 -9.06 6.26
CA THR A 334 4.83 -10.29 6.97
C THR A 334 3.41 -10.21 7.48
N PRO A 335 2.47 -10.91 6.81
CA PRO A 335 1.08 -10.88 7.18
C PRO A 335 0.90 -11.24 8.65
N GLN A 336 0.11 -10.43 9.35
CA GLN A 336 -0.26 -10.58 10.74
C GLN A 336 -1.72 -11.06 10.79
N PRO A 337 -1.99 -12.37 10.90
CA PRO A 337 -3.36 -12.89 10.82
C PRO A 337 -4.29 -12.41 11.95
N SER A 338 -3.71 -11.88 13.03
CA SER A 338 -4.42 -11.28 14.16
C SER A 338 -4.72 -9.79 14.00
N GLY A 339 -4.38 -9.19 12.85
CA GLY A 339 -4.52 -7.77 12.59
C GLY A 339 -3.27 -6.96 12.96
N VAL A 340 -3.38 -5.64 12.82
CA VAL A 340 -2.33 -4.68 13.19
C VAL A 340 -2.01 -4.85 14.66
N ASN A 341 -0.72 -4.89 14.99
CA ASN A 341 -0.30 -5.07 16.38
C ASN A 341 1.09 -4.47 16.63
N CYS A 342 1.53 -4.50 17.89
CA CYS A 342 2.87 -4.04 18.28
C CYS A 342 3.58 -5.04 19.19
N LYS A 343 4.92 -4.92 19.25
CA LYS A 343 5.78 -5.61 20.22
C LYS A 343 6.75 -4.65 20.89
N TYR A 344 7.42 -5.15 21.93
CA TYR A 344 8.50 -4.44 22.64
C TYR A 344 8.09 -3.04 23.10
N ASN A 345 6.96 -2.98 23.82
CA ASN A 345 6.38 -1.74 24.37
C ASN A 345 6.11 -0.66 23.30
N GLY A 346 5.64 -1.07 22.12
CA GLY A 346 5.28 -0.16 21.03
C GLY A 346 6.45 0.33 20.19
N SER A 347 7.65 -0.24 20.35
CA SER A 347 8.83 0.12 19.56
C SER A 347 8.80 -0.43 18.14
N ILE A 348 7.98 -1.46 17.87
CA ILE A 348 7.71 -1.99 16.53
C ILE A 348 6.21 -2.18 16.32
N TRP A 349 5.72 -1.73 15.17
CA TRP A 349 4.35 -1.89 14.68
C TRP A 349 4.34 -2.69 13.39
N ARG A 350 3.50 -3.72 13.34
CA ARG A 350 3.40 -4.66 12.22
C ARG A 350 2.02 -4.51 11.62
N ILE A 351 1.94 -3.99 10.40
CA ILE A 351 0.68 -3.49 9.85
C ILE A 351 0.23 -4.18 8.56
N ASP A 352 1.02 -5.10 8.02
CA ASP A 352 0.55 -5.99 6.97
C ASP A 352 -0.42 -7.01 7.57
N VAL A 353 -1.71 -6.85 7.27
CA VAL A 353 -2.76 -7.80 7.69
C VAL A 353 -3.10 -8.82 6.60
N GLY A 354 -2.43 -8.76 5.45
CA GLY A 354 -2.76 -9.58 4.28
C GLY A 354 -4.11 -9.21 3.66
N MET A 355 -4.43 -7.92 3.57
CA MET A 355 -5.76 -7.47 3.14
C MET A 355 -6.12 -7.84 1.70
N SER A 356 -5.15 -7.95 0.79
CA SER A 356 -5.39 -8.36 -0.59
C SER A 356 -5.98 -9.76 -0.65
N SER A 357 -6.96 -9.94 -1.54
CA SER A 357 -7.55 -11.24 -1.87
C SER A 357 -6.52 -12.25 -2.41
N GLY A 358 -5.41 -11.77 -2.99
CA GLY A 358 -4.28 -12.58 -3.42
C GLY A 358 -3.33 -13.05 -2.29
N VAL A 359 -3.63 -12.69 -1.03
CA VAL A 359 -2.82 -13.00 0.16
C VAL A 359 -3.63 -13.71 1.24
N LEU A 360 -4.38 -12.98 2.08
CA LEU A 360 -5.24 -13.55 3.14
C LEU A 360 -6.71 -13.13 3.02
N ASP A 361 -7.06 -12.20 2.13
CA ASP A 361 -8.41 -11.62 2.02
C ASP A 361 -8.93 -11.08 3.36
N ALA A 362 -8.02 -10.55 4.19
CA ALA A 362 -8.35 -10.03 5.51
C ALA A 362 -9.06 -8.68 5.41
N SER A 363 -9.88 -8.34 6.41
CA SER A 363 -10.41 -6.97 6.51
C SER A 363 -9.26 -5.97 6.69
N PRO A 364 -9.23 -4.85 5.96
CA PRO A 364 -8.16 -3.88 6.13
C PRO A 364 -8.13 -3.31 7.55
N GLU A 365 -6.93 -3.01 8.02
CA GLU A 365 -6.68 -2.26 9.25
C GLU A 365 -5.58 -1.24 8.98
N VAL A 366 -5.67 -0.08 9.61
CA VAL A 366 -4.79 1.06 9.35
C VAL A 366 -4.22 1.58 10.66
N LEU A 367 -2.94 1.96 10.64
CA LEU A 367 -2.28 2.58 11.79
C LEU A 367 -2.43 4.10 11.72
N GLU A 368 -2.90 4.71 12.81
CA GLU A 368 -2.99 6.16 12.98
C GLU A 368 -2.05 6.59 14.12
N ILE A 369 -1.28 7.66 13.87
CA ILE A 369 -0.34 8.24 14.83
C ILE A 369 -0.65 9.73 14.96
N ILE A 370 -0.96 10.18 16.18
CA ILE A 370 -1.20 11.60 16.51
C ILE A 370 -0.44 11.91 17.80
N ASP A 371 0.49 12.88 17.75
CA ASP A 371 1.33 13.25 18.89
C ASP A 371 2.03 12.05 19.56
N ASN A 372 2.55 11.12 18.74
CA ASN A 372 3.13 9.83 19.16
C ASN A 372 2.16 8.84 19.83
N ASN A 373 0.87 9.14 19.90
CA ASN A 373 -0.15 8.18 20.33
C ASN A 373 -0.64 7.39 19.13
N VAL A 374 -0.75 6.08 19.31
CA VAL A 374 -1.12 5.15 18.25
C VAL A 374 -2.55 4.66 18.43
N ARG A 375 -3.30 4.63 17.33
CA ARG A 375 -4.62 4.02 17.23
C ARG A 375 -4.66 3.09 16.02
N ILE A 376 -5.36 1.97 16.16
CA ILE A 376 -5.69 1.07 15.04
C ILE A 376 -7.10 1.41 14.57
N ILE A 377 -7.24 1.75 13.29
CA ILE A 377 -8.52 1.96 12.64
C ILE A 377 -8.91 0.66 11.93
N LYS A 378 -10.09 0.15 12.25
CA LYS A 378 -10.67 -1.06 11.68
C LYS A 378 -12.18 -0.91 11.57
N LYS A 379 -12.82 -1.67 10.67
CA LYS A 379 -14.28 -1.69 10.56
C LYS A 379 -14.90 -2.21 11.87
N ASP A 380 -15.89 -1.48 12.40
CA ASP A 380 -16.62 -1.91 13.60
C ASP A 380 -17.42 -3.19 13.31
N ALA A 381 -17.07 -4.29 13.98
CA ALA A 381 -17.81 -5.56 13.91
C ALA A 381 -19.27 -5.47 14.42
N LYS A 382 -19.66 -4.34 15.02
CA LYS A 382 -20.98 -4.13 15.63
C LYS A 382 -22.11 -3.81 14.64
N ALA A 383 -21.83 -3.66 13.34
CA ALA A 383 -22.89 -3.47 12.34
C ALA A 383 -23.65 -4.77 11.97
N PHE A 384 -23.19 -5.95 12.42
CA PHE A 384 -23.77 -7.26 12.03
C PHE A 384 -24.39 -8.09 13.16
N HIS A 385 -24.42 -7.62 14.41
CA HIS A 385 -25.12 -8.34 15.48
C HIS A 385 -26.28 -7.51 16.02
N GLY A 386 -27.47 -7.82 15.49
CA GLY A 386 -28.73 -7.44 16.10
C GLY A 386 -28.75 -7.78 17.59
N HIS A 387 -29.23 -6.80 18.35
CA HIS A 387 -29.66 -6.83 19.75
C HIS A 387 -29.26 -8.03 20.61
N SER A 388 -28.40 -7.77 21.60
CA SER A 388 -28.51 -8.37 22.94
C SER A 388 -27.81 -7.46 23.94
N VAL A 389 -28.58 -6.60 24.60
CA VAL A 389 -28.15 -5.93 25.83
C VAL A 389 -28.12 -6.99 26.92
N VAL A 390 -26.96 -7.20 27.55
CA VAL A 390 -26.89 -7.83 28.86
C VAL A 390 -26.01 -6.94 29.73
N ASN A 391 -26.68 -6.17 30.59
CA ASN A 391 -26.05 -5.48 31.71
C ASN A 391 -25.76 -6.53 32.80
N TYR A 392 -24.58 -6.46 33.40
CA TYR A 392 -24.39 -6.95 34.76
C TYR A 392 -23.74 -5.87 35.62
N ILE A 393 -24.36 -5.73 36.79
CA ILE A 393 -24.04 -4.88 37.94
C ILE A 393 -22.64 -5.18 38.47
#